data_AF-A0A7W3UH46-F1
#
_entry.id   AF-A0A7W3UH46-F1
#
_cell.length_a   1.000
_cell.length_b   1.000
_cell.length_c   1.000
_cell.angle_alpha   90.00
_cell.angle_beta   90.00
_cell.angle_gamma   90.00
#
_symmetry.space_group_name_H-M   'P 1'
#
loop_
_entity.id
_entity.type
_entity.pdbx_description
1 polymer ?
#
loop_
_entity_poly.entity_id
_entity_poly.type
_entity_poly.pdbx_seq_one_letter_code
_entity_poly.pdbx_strand_id
1 'polypeptide(L)'
;MHKKFTYIVYQIAMAILAVISIGMLIAYYAKRINIDTYPYNMIDNGIWLVFFTDYIIRLVISPDKREFVKDNIFDLLSIIPASSLFFLFRINQVGRTFQLLKLMRIMRLVGFTGRLGTFFERNELLYYLYITIAVIMVAAAMFCISEKVSYETALWWAITTATTIGYGDVIPKTGIGRAAAIVLMLLGIGFIGMLTSTITEFFAKKDERKVSAQLVKIQHENHQLKAELDEIKRLIQKNNH
;
A
#
# COMPACT_ATOMS: atom_id res chain seq x y z
N MET A 1 -8.74 17.74 -16.58
CA MET A 1 -9.42 16.88 -15.59
C MET A 1 -9.63 15.44 -16.06
N HIS A 2 -10.00 15.18 -17.31
CA HIS A 2 -10.30 13.83 -17.82
C HIS A 2 -9.13 12.81 -17.71
N LYS A 3 -7.90 13.18 -18.11
CA LYS A 3 -6.71 12.29 -18.01
C LYS A 3 -6.40 11.83 -16.58
N LYS A 4 -6.67 12.68 -15.58
CA LYS A 4 -6.46 12.37 -14.16
C LYS A 4 -7.48 11.37 -13.65
N PHE A 5 -8.75 11.53 -14.03
CA PHE A 5 -9.80 10.57 -13.67
C PHE A 5 -9.56 9.20 -14.31
N THR A 6 -9.20 9.14 -15.59
CA THR A 6 -8.89 7.89 -16.29
C THR A 6 -7.71 7.16 -15.65
N TYR A 7 -6.67 7.89 -15.23
CA TYR A 7 -5.51 7.32 -14.52
C TYR A 7 -5.89 6.71 -13.16
N ILE A 8 -6.74 7.41 -12.39
CA ILE A 8 -7.23 6.92 -11.09
C ILE A 8 -8.06 5.64 -11.26
N VAL A 9 -8.99 5.64 -12.22
CA VAL A 9 -9.83 4.47 -12.52
C VAL A 9 -8.97 3.28 -12.95
N TYR A 10 -7.99 3.52 -13.81
CA TYR A 10 -7.04 2.50 -14.25
C TYR A 10 -6.25 1.91 -13.07
N GLN A 11 -5.74 2.75 -12.16
CA GLN A 11 -5.02 2.27 -10.98
C GLN A 11 -5.90 1.44 -10.04
N ILE A 12 -7.12 1.89 -9.77
CA ILE A 12 -8.08 1.14 -8.95
C ILE A 12 -8.39 -0.21 -9.59
N ALA A 13 -8.60 -0.26 -10.90
CA ALA A 13 -8.82 -1.50 -11.62
C ALA A 13 -7.63 -2.48 -11.48
N MET A 14 -6.40 -1.98 -11.62
CA MET A 14 -5.20 -2.80 -11.46
C MET A 14 -5.01 -3.30 -10.02
N ALA A 15 -5.36 -2.48 -9.02
CA ALA A 15 -5.35 -2.88 -7.61
C ALA A 15 -6.37 -4.00 -7.33
N ILE A 16 -7.58 -3.87 -7.86
CA ILE A 16 -8.64 -4.88 -7.74
C ILE A 16 -8.19 -6.20 -8.38
N LEU A 17 -7.59 -6.15 -9.57
CA LEU A 17 -7.05 -7.35 -10.24
C LEU A 17 -5.93 -8.01 -9.42
N ALA A 18 -5.07 -7.22 -8.77
CA ALA A 18 -4.02 -7.75 -7.90
C ALA A 18 -4.61 -8.44 -6.66
N VAL A 19 -5.63 -7.85 -6.04
CA VAL A 19 -6.35 -8.42 -4.90
C VAL A 19 -7.06 -9.72 -5.30
N ILE A 20 -7.79 -9.74 -6.42
CA ILE A 20 -8.46 -10.94 -6.93
C ILE A 20 -7.44 -12.04 -7.20
N SER A 21 -6.32 -11.70 -7.85
CA SER A 21 -5.24 -12.67 -8.11
C SER A 21 -4.73 -13.33 -6.83
N ILE A 22 -4.64 -12.58 -5.74
CA ILE A 22 -4.13 -13.09 -4.45
C ILE A 22 -5.20 -13.84 -3.69
N GLY A 23 -6.46 -13.39 -3.75
CA GLY A 23 -7.60 -14.16 -3.25
C GLY A 23 -7.67 -15.55 -3.88
N MET A 24 -7.44 -15.67 -5.19
CA MET A 24 -7.34 -16.97 -5.85
C MET A 24 -6.14 -17.78 -5.34
N LEU A 25 -4.97 -17.15 -5.18
CA LEU A 25 -3.78 -17.83 -4.64
C LEU A 25 -4.03 -18.38 -3.23
N ILE A 26 -4.72 -17.61 -2.39
CA ILE A 26 -5.11 -18.01 -1.04
C ILE A 26 -6.07 -19.19 -1.09
N ALA A 27 -7.12 -19.11 -1.91
CA ALA A 27 -8.07 -20.19 -2.08
C ALA A 27 -7.40 -21.48 -2.60
N TYR A 28 -6.33 -21.35 -3.40
CA TYR A 28 -5.50 -22.47 -3.83
C TYR A 28 -4.73 -23.12 -2.69
N TYR A 29 -4.03 -22.35 -1.86
CA TYR A 29 -3.32 -22.91 -0.70
C TYR A 29 -4.25 -23.43 0.39
N ALA A 30 -5.44 -22.84 0.53
CA ALA A 30 -6.50 -23.34 1.39
C ALA A 30 -7.14 -24.66 0.88
N LYS A 31 -6.66 -25.22 -0.23
CA LYS A 31 -7.20 -26.41 -0.91
C LYS A 31 -8.69 -26.29 -1.26
N ARG A 32 -9.21 -25.06 -1.37
CA ARG A 32 -10.60 -24.78 -1.77
C ARG A 32 -10.77 -24.79 -3.28
N ILE A 33 -9.76 -24.33 -4.00
CA ILE A 33 -9.75 -24.31 -5.47
C ILE A 33 -8.43 -24.89 -5.98
N ASN A 34 -8.44 -25.39 -7.21
CA ASN A 34 -7.21 -25.69 -7.91
C ASN A 34 -7.06 -24.69 -9.07
N ILE A 35 -6.08 -23.78 -8.97
CA ILE A 35 -5.81 -22.77 -10.00
C ILE A 35 -5.43 -23.42 -11.32
N ASP A 36 -4.90 -24.64 -11.30
CA ASP A 36 -4.46 -25.33 -12.51
C ASP A 36 -5.65 -25.95 -13.28
N THR A 37 -6.87 -25.92 -12.71
CA THR A 37 -8.11 -26.46 -13.31
C THR A 37 -8.99 -25.35 -13.89
N TYR A 38 -9.72 -25.65 -14.96
CA TYR A 38 -10.77 -24.79 -15.49
C TYR A 38 -11.89 -24.56 -14.46
N PRO A 39 -12.43 -23.34 -14.28
CA PRO A 39 -12.16 -22.10 -15.03
C PRO A 39 -11.05 -21.20 -14.42
N TYR A 40 -10.50 -21.56 -13.27
CA TYR A 40 -9.56 -20.71 -12.52
C TYR A 40 -8.25 -20.45 -13.28
N ASN A 41 -7.78 -21.42 -14.06
CA ASN A 41 -6.60 -21.26 -14.90
C ASN A 41 -6.78 -20.16 -15.96
N MET A 42 -7.97 -20.05 -16.55
CA MET A 42 -8.30 -19.05 -17.57
C MET A 42 -8.37 -17.66 -16.95
N ILE A 43 -8.95 -17.53 -15.76
CA ILE A 43 -8.99 -16.27 -15.01
C ILE A 43 -7.57 -15.84 -14.62
N ASP A 44 -6.76 -16.76 -14.09
CA ASP A 44 -5.38 -16.47 -13.69
C ASP A 44 -4.51 -16.04 -14.87
N ASN A 45 -4.63 -16.74 -16.02
CA ASN A 45 -3.94 -16.38 -17.26
C ASN A 45 -4.44 -15.04 -17.83
N GLY A 46 -5.74 -14.75 -17.72
CA GLY A 46 -6.31 -13.46 -18.13
C GLY A 46 -5.76 -12.30 -17.31
N ILE A 47 -5.75 -12.43 -15.97
CA ILE A 47 -5.16 -11.43 -15.07
C ILE A 47 -3.67 -11.24 -15.37
N TRP A 48 -2.95 -12.35 -15.60
CA TRP A 48 -1.55 -12.30 -16.00
C TRP A 48 -1.33 -11.53 -17.31
N LEU A 49 -2.16 -11.78 -18.33
CA LEU A 49 -2.05 -11.12 -19.64
C LEU A 49 -2.27 -9.61 -19.52
N VAL A 50 -3.20 -9.18 -18.66
CA VAL A 50 -3.42 -7.76 -18.35
C VAL A 50 -2.16 -7.14 -17.73
N PHE A 51 -1.57 -7.75 -16.70
CA PHE A 51 -0.34 -7.24 -16.08
C PHE A 51 0.87 -7.26 -17.02
N PHE A 52 0.98 -8.29 -17.87
CA PHE A 52 2.06 -8.39 -18.87
C PHE A 52 1.96 -7.25 -19.89
N THR A 53 0.80 -7.10 -20.52
CA THR A 53 0.56 -6.08 -21.55
C THR A 53 0.82 -4.69 -20.99
N ASP A 54 0.32 -4.46 -19.79
CA ASP A 54 0.50 -3.22 -19.05
C ASP A 54 1.97 -2.85 -18.82
N TYR A 55 2.79 -3.79 -18.36
CA TYR A 55 4.22 -3.56 -18.16
C TYR A 55 4.96 -3.34 -19.48
N ILE A 56 4.61 -4.07 -20.54
CA ILE A 56 5.23 -3.88 -21.86
C ILE A 56 4.91 -2.48 -22.40
N ILE A 57 3.66 -2.02 -22.28
CA ILE A 57 3.28 -0.66 -22.68
C ILE A 57 4.12 0.38 -21.93
N ARG A 58 4.27 0.24 -20.60
CA ARG A 58 5.10 1.15 -19.80
C ARG A 58 6.57 1.11 -20.19
N LEU A 59 7.11 -0.09 -20.42
CA LEU A 59 8.51 -0.27 -20.83
C LEU A 59 8.80 0.38 -22.19
N VAL A 60 7.84 0.34 -23.12
CA VAL A 60 7.98 0.96 -24.44
C VAL A 60 7.87 2.48 -24.37
N ILE A 61 7.02 3.01 -23.48
CA ILE A 61 6.83 4.45 -23.29
C ILE A 61 7.97 5.08 -22.46
N SER A 62 8.66 4.30 -21.63
CA SER A 62 9.74 4.81 -20.78
C SER A 62 10.94 5.30 -21.61
N PRO A 63 11.48 6.51 -21.32
CA PRO A 63 12.61 7.08 -22.05
C PRO A 63 13.92 6.26 -21.86
N ASP A 64 14.15 5.72 -20.66
CA ASP A 64 15.24 4.76 -20.40
C ASP A 64 14.66 3.42 -19.95
N LYS A 65 14.90 2.38 -20.75
CA LYS A 65 14.40 1.02 -20.51
C LYS A 65 15.16 0.30 -19.41
N ARG A 66 16.46 0.56 -19.26
CA ARG A 66 17.31 -0.12 -18.28
C ARG A 66 17.05 0.43 -16.88
N GLU A 67 16.92 1.74 -16.76
CA GLU A 67 16.55 2.39 -15.51
C GLU A 67 15.14 1.97 -15.08
N PHE A 68 14.17 2.01 -16.01
CA PHE A 68 12.81 1.56 -15.74
C PHE A 68 12.72 0.13 -15.21
N VAL A 69 13.48 -0.81 -15.79
CA VAL A 69 13.50 -2.21 -15.34
C VAL A 69 14.07 -2.35 -13.94
N LYS A 70 15.09 -1.56 -13.59
CA LYS A 70 15.68 -1.56 -12.24
C LYS A 70 14.66 -1.05 -11.21
N ASP A 71 13.97 0.04 -11.52
CA ASP A 71 13.00 0.65 -10.61
C ASP A 71 11.72 -0.19 -10.48
N ASN A 72 11.37 -0.95 -11.52
CA ASN A 72 10.16 -1.78 -11.59
C ASN A 72 10.46 -3.28 -11.55
N ILE A 73 11.53 -3.68 -10.86
CA ILE A 73 11.95 -5.10 -10.78
C ILE A 73 10.87 -5.99 -10.15
N PHE A 74 10.06 -5.45 -9.24
CA PHE A 74 8.95 -6.16 -8.60
C PHE A 74 7.77 -6.41 -9.55
N ASP A 75 7.48 -5.48 -10.46
CA ASP A 75 6.50 -5.66 -11.53
C ASP A 75 7.00 -6.70 -12.54
N LEU A 76 8.30 -6.72 -12.86
CA LEU A 76 8.90 -7.74 -13.72
C LEU A 76 8.80 -9.15 -13.10
N LEU A 77 9.14 -9.27 -11.81
CA LEU A 77 9.03 -10.54 -11.06
C LEU A 77 7.57 -11.03 -10.97
N SER A 78 6.61 -10.12 -10.97
CA SER A 78 5.17 -10.45 -10.96
C SER A 78 4.66 -11.05 -12.27
N ILE A 79 5.36 -10.77 -13.36
CA ILE A 79 5.05 -11.17 -14.72
C ILE A 79 5.70 -12.49 -15.09
N ILE A 80 6.85 -12.84 -14.50
CA ILE A 80 7.48 -14.12 -14.85
C ILE A 80 6.57 -15.25 -14.37
N PRO A 81 5.97 -16.05 -15.29
CA PRO A 81 5.10 -17.13 -14.88
C PRO A 81 5.96 -18.19 -14.23
N ALA A 82 5.73 -18.45 -12.94
CA ALA A 82 6.41 -19.53 -12.22
C ALA A 82 6.28 -20.86 -12.99
N SER A 83 5.11 -21.11 -13.60
CA SER A 83 4.84 -22.27 -14.46
C SER A 83 5.66 -22.32 -15.76
N SER A 84 6.07 -21.19 -16.32
CA SER A 84 6.91 -21.13 -17.53
C SER A 84 8.40 -21.31 -17.21
N LEU A 85 8.86 -20.85 -16.04
CA LEU A 85 10.20 -21.19 -15.53
C LEU A 85 10.37 -22.71 -15.35
N PHE A 86 9.30 -23.41 -14.97
CA PHE A 86 9.29 -24.88 -14.85
C PHE A 86 9.48 -25.63 -16.17
N PHE A 87 9.06 -25.07 -17.32
CA PHE A 87 9.24 -25.74 -18.62
C PHE A 87 10.72 -25.79 -19.02
N LEU A 88 11.50 -24.77 -18.63
CA LEU A 88 12.95 -24.72 -18.87
C LEU A 88 13.73 -25.69 -17.96
N PHE A 89 13.22 -25.98 -16.76
CA PHE A 89 13.82 -26.92 -15.80
C PHE A 89 12.93 -28.17 -15.65
N ARG A 90 12.83 -28.98 -16.72
CA ARG A 90 12.06 -30.24 -16.76
C ARG A 90 12.68 -31.33 -15.87
N ILE A 91 12.55 -31.19 -14.54
CA ILE A 91 12.95 -32.20 -13.56
C ILE A 91 11.68 -32.71 -12.87
N ASN A 92 11.25 -33.91 -13.26
CA ASN A 92 9.98 -34.56 -12.88
C ASN A 92 9.76 -34.82 -11.37
N GLN A 93 10.69 -34.42 -10.48
CA GLN A 93 10.65 -34.77 -9.05
C GLN A 93 10.56 -33.56 -8.10
N VAL A 94 10.76 -32.32 -8.57
CA VAL A 94 10.85 -31.12 -7.68
C VAL A 94 9.57 -30.25 -7.68
N GLY A 95 8.48 -30.76 -8.25
CA GLY A 95 7.22 -30.02 -8.40
C GLY A 95 6.54 -29.58 -7.10
N ARG A 96 6.90 -30.16 -5.94
CA ARG A 96 6.35 -29.77 -4.62
C ARG A 96 7.05 -28.55 -4.01
N THR A 97 8.37 -28.46 -4.10
CA THR A 97 9.16 -27.36 -3.49
C THR A 97 8.99 -26.05 -4.25
N PHE A 98 8.79 -26.12 -5.55
CA PHE A 98 8.58 -24.95 -6.40
C PHE A 98 7.14 -24.42 -6.37
N GLN A 99 6.21 -25.07 -5.64
CA GLN A 99 4.91 -24.45 -5.34
C GLN A 99 5.08 -23.16 -4.55
N LEU A 100 6.17 -23.02 -3.79
CA LEU A 100 6.53 -21.78 -3.11
C LEU A 100 6.84 -20.63 -4.08
N LEU A 101 7.27 -20.91 -5.31
CA LEU A 101 7.44 -19.86 -6.32
C LEU A 101 6.12 -19.25 -6.77
N LYS A 102 4.98 -19.94 -6.60
CA LYS A 102 3.66 -19.31 -6.81
C LYS A 102 3.43 -18.16 -5.81
N LEU A 103 4.13 -18.11 -4.67
CA LEU A 103 4.13 -16.97 -3.75
C LEU A 103 4.82 -15.74 -4.31
N MET A 104 5.70 -15.86 -5.30
CA MET A 104 6.25 -14.68 -5.99
C MET A 104 5.15 -13.82 -6.61
N ARG A 105 3.97 -14.41 -6.91
CA ARG A 105 2.80 -13.65 -7.39
C ARG A 105 2.31 -12.62 -6.39
N ILE A 106 2.61 -12.78 -5.10
CA ILE A 106 2.25 -11.82 -4.07
C ILE A 106 3.04 -10.50 -4.25
N MET A 107 4.20 -10.54 -4.91
CA MET A 107 4.92 -9.34 -5.33
C MET A 107 4.09 -8.44 -6.25
N ARG A 108 2.96 -8.91 -6.81
CA ARG A 108 1.99 -8.07 -7.55
C ARG A 108 1.45 -6.90 -6.72
N LEU A 109 1.30 -7.07 -5.39
CA LEU A 109 0.88 -5.97 -4.51
C LEU A 109 2.01 -4.97 -4.29
N VAL A 110 3.26 -5.46 -4.21
CA VAL A 110 4.46 -4.63 -4.00
C VAL A 110 4.85 -3.90 -5.29
N GLY A 111 4.77 -4.52 -6.46
CA GLY A 111 4.98 -3.83 -7.74
C GLY A 111 3.94 -2.73 -8.01
N PHE A 112 2.72 -2.87 -7.46
CA PHE A 112 1.72 -1.79 -7.47
C PHE A 112 2.12 -0.59 -6.60
N THR A 113 2.96 -0.78 -5.58
CA THR A 113 3.33 0.33 -4.69
C THR A 113 4.23 1.35 -5.39
N GLY A 114 5.14 0.92 -6.27
CA GLY A 114 5.91 1.81 -7.15
C GLY A 114 5.04 2.61 -8.13
N ARG A 115 3.87 2.09 -8.51
CA ARG A 115 2.90 2.75 -9.40
C ARG A 115 2.10 3.87 -8.74
N LEU A 116 2.00 3.85 -7.40
CA LEU A 116 1.28 4.85 -6.62
C LEU A 116 2.11 6.10 -6.30
N GLY A 117 3.36 6.20 -6.79
CA GLY A 117 4.27 7.36 -6.61
C GLY A 117 3.60 8.73 -6.78
N THR A 118 2.60 8.84 -7.65
CA THR A 118 1.86 10.09 -7.94
C THR A 118 0.63 10.32 -7.04
N PHE A 119 0.19 9.32 -6.28
CA PHE A 119 -0.83 9.41 -5.22
C PHE A 119 -0.25 9.78 -3.85
N PHE A 120 1.08 9.67 -3.69
CA PHE A 120 1.80 10.04 -2.47
C PHE A 120 1.53 11.48 -2.05
N GLU A 121 1.34 12.39 -2.99
CA GLU A 121 1.16 13.82 -2.67
C GLU A 121 -0.15 14.16 -1.96
N ARG A 122 -1.12 13.24 -1.82
CA ARG A 122 -2.42 13.58 -1.22
C ARG A 122 -2.97 12.68 -0.13
N ASN A 123 -2.64 11.38 -0.10
CA ASN A 123 -3.22 10.46 0.88
C ASN A 123 -2.21 9.39 1.34
N GLU A 124 -1.13 9.83 1.99
CA GLU A 124 -0.06 8.96 2.52
C GLU A 124 -0.61 7.80 3.37
N LEU A 125 -1.65 8.07 4.17
CA LEU A 125 -2.31 7.09 5.03
C LEU A 125 -2.91 5.91 4.27
N LEU A 126 -3.62 6.16 3.16
CA LEU A 126 -4.28 5.09 2.37
C LEU A 126 -3.24 4.17 1.72
N TYR A 127 -2.12 4.74 1.28
CA TYR A 127 -1.02 3.97 0.71
C TYR A 127 -0.39 3.04 1.75
N TYR A 128 -0.11 3.55 2.94
CA TYR A 128 0.43 2.73 4.04
C TYR A 128 -0.55 1.69 4.57
N LEU A 129 -1.86 1.98 4.53
CA LEU A 129 -2.88 0.98 4.85
C LEU A 129 -2.87 -0.14 3.80
N TYR A 130 -2.81 0.19 2.52
CA TYR A 130 -2.74 -0.77 1.43
C TYR A 130 -1.50 -1.67 1.53
N ILE A 131 -0.31 -1.10 1.74
CA ILE A 131 0.93 -1.88 1.83
C ILE A 131 0.93 -2.78 3.07
N THR A 132 0.40 -2.31 4.20
CA THR A 132 0.29 -3.10 5.44
C THR A 132 -0.62 -4.31 5.23
N ILE A 133 -1.81 -4.11 4.63
CA ILE A 133 -2.72 -5.20 4.29
C ILE A 133 -2.04 -6.19 3.35
N ALA A 134 -1.37 -5.69 2.31
CA ALA A 134 -0.63 -6.53 1.39
C ALA A 134 0.38 -7.43 2.11
N VAL A 135 1.22 -6.84 2.96
CA VAL A 135 2.25 -7.57 3.71
C VAL A 135 1.66 -8.57 4.70
N ILE A 136 0.55 -8.26 5.36
CA ILE A 136 -0.17 -9.22 6.20
C ILE A 136 -0.59 -10.45 5.39
N MET A 137 -1.17 -10.26 4.21
CA MET A 137 -1.60 -11.36 3.34
C MET A 137 -0.40 -12.20 2.86
N VAL A 138 0.72 -11.55 2.54
CA VAL A 138 1.97 -12.20 2.16
C VAL A 138 2.49 -13.09 3.28
N ALA A 139 2.64 -12.50 4.47
CA ALA A 139 3.23 -13.16 5.61
C ALA A 139 2.36 -14.31 6.11
N ALA A 140 1.02 -14.15 6.08
CA ALA A 140 0.08 -15.24 6.35
C ALA A 140 0.27 -16.41 5.38
N ALA A 141 0.44 -16.14 4.08
CA ALA A 141 0.67 -17.21 3.09
C ALA A 141 2.02 -17.91 3.32
N MET A 142 3.09 -17.15 3.58
CA MET A 142 4.40 -17.71 3.92
C MET A 142 4.34 -18.59 5.17
N PHE A 143 3.69 -18.11 6.23
CA PHE A 143 3.56 -18.80 7.51
C PHE A 143 2.70 -20.07 7.40
N CYS A 144 1.58 -20.00 6.67
CA CYS A 144 0.71 -21.14 6.37
C CYS A 144 1.52 -22.31 5.78
N ILE A 145 2.38 -22.02 4.82
CA ILE A 145 3.15 -23.05 4.12
C ILE A 145 4.35 -23.50 4.94
N SER A 146 5.08 -22.58 5.59
CA SER A 146 6.27 -22.92 6.36
C SER A 146 5.93 -23.72 7.62
N GLU A 147 4.90 -23.32 8.35
CA GLU A 147 4.46 -23.96 9.59
C GLU A 147 3.41 -25.06 9.35
N LYS A 148 2.97 -25.25 8.10
CA LYS A 148 1.94 -26.24 7.68
C LYS A 148 0.63 -26.10 8.46
N VAL A 149 0.24 -24.87 8.77
CA VAL A 149 -1.03 -24.53 9.43
C VAL A 149 -2.10 -24.12 8.41
N SER A 150 -3.36 -24.05 8.83
CA SER A 150 -4.41 -23.51 7.96
C SER A 150 -4.15 -22.03 7.64
N TYR A 151 -4.62 -21.56 6.47
CA TYR A 151 -4.47 -20.15 6.12
C TYR A 151 -5.22 -19.23 7.09
N GLU A 152 -6.38 -19.66 7.60
CA GLU A 152 -7.17 -18.90 8.58
C GLU A 152 -6.36 -18.67 9.87
N THR A 153 -5.69 -19.73 10.37
CA THR A 153 -4.77 -19.64 11.51
C THR A 153 -3.56 -18.75 11.22
N ALA A 154 -3.00 -18.84 10.01
CA ALA A 154 -1.86 -18.02 9.61
C ALA A 154 -2.22 -16.53 9.44
N LEU A 155 -3.43 -16.25 8.96
CA LEU A 155 -3.95 -14.90 8.81
C LEU A 155 -4.25 -14.28 10.17
N TRP A 156 -4.86 -15.04 11.08
CA TRP A 156 -5.02 -14.66 12.48
C TRP A 156 -3.67 -14.29 13.12
N TRP A 157 -2.67 -15.15 12.95
CA TRP A 157 -1.31 -14.89 13.43
C TRP A 157 -0.71 -13.61 12.83
N ALA A 158 -0.84 -13.42 11.51
CA ALA A 158 -0.27 -12.28 10.82
C ALA A 158 -0.92 -10.95 11.28
N ILE A 159 -2.24 -10.92 11.44
CA ILE A 159 -2.98 -9.74 11.92
C ILE A 159 -2.60 -9.42 13.37
N THR A 160 -2.60 -10.42 14.26
CA THR A 160 -2.27 -10.21 15.68
C THR A 160 -0.82 -9.80 15.89
N THR A 161 0.10 -10.28 15.03
CA THR A 161 1.51 -9.86 15.04
C THR A 161 1.67 -8.43 14.50
N ALA A 162 1.05 -8.10 13.36
CA ALA A 162 1.14 -6.77 12.76
C ALA A 162 0.50 -5.67 13.63
N THR A 163 -0.57 -6.01 14.35
CA THR A 163 -1.22 -5.10 15.31
C THR A 163 -0.51 -5.05 16.66
N THR A 164 0.63 -5.74 16.80
CA THR A 164 1.44 -5.82 18.04
C THR A 164 0.73 -6.46 19.24
N ILE A 165 -0.43 -7.09 19.04
CA ILE A 165 -1.19 -7.78 20.10
C ILE A 165 -0.47 -9.06 20.52
N GLY A 166 -0.13 -9.92 19.55
CA GLY A 166 0.69 -11.11 19.76
C GLY A 166 0.24 -12.04 20.90
N TYR A 167 -0.96 -12.62 20.82
CA TYR A 167 -1.50 -13.51 21.87
C TYR A 167 -0.60 -14.70 22.24
N GLY A 168 0.30 -15.13 21.34
CA GLY A 168 1.26 -16.20 21.59
C GLY A 168 0.69 -17.62 21.47
N ASP A 169 -0.56 -17.74 21.04
CA ASP A 169 -1.26 -18.99 20.70
C ASP A 169 -0.66 -19.69 19.47
N VAL A 170 -0.17 -18.89 18.52
CA VAL A 170 0.49 -19.35 17.29
C VAL A 170 1.85 -18.68 17.18
N ILE A 171 2.92 -19.47 17.04
CA ILE A 171 4.31 -18.98 17.01
C ILE A 171 5.14 -19.62 15.90
N PRO A 172 6.02 -18.86 15.22
CA PRO A 172 6.87 -19.37 14.15
C PRO A 172 7.95 -20.32 14.69
N LYS A 173 7.99 -21.54 14.19
CA LYS A 173 9.03 -22.53 14.53
C LYS A 173 10.10 -22.63 13.46
N THR A 174 9.76 -22.34 12.21
CA THR A 174 10.68 -22.40 11.06
C THR A 174 11.42 -21.08 10.81
N GLY A 175 12.57 -21.15 10.14
CA GLY A 175 13.34 -19.96 9.76
C GLY A 175 12.56 -19.00 8.84
N ILE A 176 11.77 -19.55 7.90
CA ILE A 176 10.92 -18.76 6.99
C ILE A 176 9.79 -18.07 7.78
N GLY A 177 9.12 -18.79 8.68
CA GLY A 177 8.10 -18.22 9.56
C GLY A 177 8.65 -17.09 10.44
N ARG A 178 9.86 -17.26 10.99
CA ARG A 178 10.54 -16.23 11.78
C ARG A 178 10.93 -15.01 10.95
N ALA A 179 11.42 -15.21 9.72
CA ALA A 179 11.71 -14.09 8.81
C ALA A 179 10.43 -13.28 8.49
N ALA A 180 9.31 -13.96 8.21
CA ALA A 180 8.02 -13.31 8.01
C ALA A 180 7.56 -12.54 9.25
N ALA A 181 7.79 -13.09 10.45
CA ALA A 181 7.47 -12.44 11.71
C ALA A 181 8.25 -11.12 11.91
N ILE A 182 9.56 -11.12 11.65
CA ILE A 182 10.43 -9.93 11.76
C ILE A 182 9.92 -8.81 10.86
N VAL A 183 9.59 -9.14 9.61
CA VAL A 183 9.04 -8.17 8.64
C VAL A 183 7.70 -7.60 9.14
N LEU A 184 6.80 -8.44 9.63
CA LEU A 184 5.51 -7.99 10.17
C LEU A 184 5.66 -7.10 11.39
N MET A 185 6.58 -7.42 12.31
CA MET A 185 6.82 -6.62 13.50
C MET A 185 7.31 -5.21 13.15
N LEU A 186 8.27 -5.09 12.23
CA LEU A 186 8.78 -3.80 11.77
C LEU A 186 7.70 -2.96 11.09
N LEU A 187 6.89 -3.58 10.22
CA LEU A 187 5.80 -2.89 9.54
C LEU A 187 4.67 -2.49 10.48
N GLY A 188 4.33 -3.33 11.46
CA GLY A 188 3.31 -3.03 12.45
C GLY A 188 3.62 -1.76 13.24
N ILE A 189 4.86 -1.66 13.74
CA ILE A 189 5.33 -0.46 14.45
C ILE A 189 5.32 0.76 13.52
N GLY A 190 5.79 0.61 12.28
CA GLY A 190 5.77 1.69 11.29
C GLY A 190 4.36 2.21 10.99
N PHE A 191 3.39 1.30 10.86
CA PHE A 191 1.99 1.65 10.60
C PHE A 191 1.35 2.44 11.76
N ILE A 192 1.57 2.00 13.02
CA ILE A 192 1.09 2.72 14.20
C ILE A 192 1.75 4.11 14.30
N GLY A 193 3.05 4.21 14.03
CA GLY A 193 3.76 5.48 14.02
C GLY A 193 3.20 6.45 12.99
N MET A 194 2.89 5.96 11.79
CA MET A 194 2.29 6.78 10.74
C MET A 194 0.85 7.23 11.06
N LEU A 195 0.03 6.33 11.60
CA LEU A 195 -1.31 6.68 12.08
C LEU A 195 -1.26 7.80 13.11
N THR A 196 -0.35 7.68 14.07
CA THR A 196 -0.13 8.69 15.12
C THR A 196 0.31 10.03 14.53
N SER A 197 1.25 10.00 13.59
CA SER A 197 1.73 11.20 12.88
C SER A 197 0.59 11.89 12.12
N THR A 198 -0.21 11.14 11.37
CA THR A 198 -1.34 11.67 10.58
C THR A 198 -2.39 12.33 11.48
N ILE A 199 -2.73 11.68 12.61
CA ILE A 199 -3.69 12.23 13.58
C ILE A 199 -3.13 13.51 14.20
N THR A 200 -1.85 13.50 14.61
CA THR A 200 -1.18 14.66 15.19
C THR A 200 -1.18 15.84 14.22
N GLU A 201 -0.87 15.61 12.95
CA GLU A 201 -0.89 16.64 11.91
C GLU A 201 -2.31 17.21 11.69
N PHE A 202 -3.34 16.35 11.73
CA PHE A 202 -4.73 16.79 11.61
C PHE A 202 -5.14 17.75 12.75
N PHE A 203 -4.76 17.44 13.99
CA PHE A 203 -5.02 18.31 15.14
C PHE A 203 -4.19 19.59 15.08
N ALA A 204 -2.90 19.50 14.76
CA ALA A 204 -2.01 20.67 14.61
C ALA A 204 -2.56 21.66 13.57
N LYS A 205 -2.94 21.17 12.38
CA LYS A 205 -3.56 22.01 11.33
C LYS A 205 -4.91 22.62 11.72
N LYS A 206 -5.64 22.03 12.67
CA LYS A 206 -6.90 22.59 13.18
C LYS A 206 -6.62 23.74 14.15
N ASP A 207 -5.60 23.59 15.00
CA ASP A 207 -5.23 24.61 15.97
C ASP A 207 -4.52 25.79 15.30
N GLU A 208 -3.63 25.56 14.34
CA GLU A 208 -3.04 26.62 13.51
C GLU A 208 -4.12 27.48 12.83
N ARG A 209 -5.14 26.85 12.23
CA ARG A 209 -6.26 27.58 11.59
C ARG A 209 -7.04 28.45 12.58
N LYS A 210 -7.25 27.98 13.81
CA LYS A 210 -7.90 28.79 14.86
C LYS A 210 -7.05 29.98 15.27
N VAL A 211 -5.75 29.76 15.49
CA VAL A 211 -4.81 30.82 15.87
C VAL A 211 -4.71 31.87 14.76
N SER A 212 -4.56 31.45 13.50
CA SER A 212 -4.57 32.38 12.36
C SER A 212 -5.87 33.17 12.27
N ALA A 213 -7.03 32.55 12.49
CA ALA A 213 -8.31 33.25 12.49
C ALA A 213 -8.42 34.29 13.63
N GLN A 214 -7.92 33.96 14.83
CA GLN A 214 -7.87 34.89 15.96
C GLN A 214 -6.92 36.07 15.70
N LEU A 215 -5.74 35.80 15.12
CA LEU A 215 -4.78 36.85 14.77
C LEU A 215 -5.36 37.83 13.74
N VAL A 216 -6.06 37.33 12.72
CA VAL A 216 -6.75 38.19 11.74
C VAL A 216 -7.80 39.06 12.43
N LYS A 217 -8.56 38.51 13.39
CA LYS A 217 -9.56 39.27 14.16
C LYS A 217 -8.91 40.38 15.00
N ILE A 218 -7.84 40.06 15.74
CA ILE A 218 -7.10 41.02 16.57
C ILE A 218 -6.46 42.12 15.72
N GLN A 219 -5.91 41.77 14.55
CA GLN A 219 -5.35 42.77 13.62
C GLN A 219 -6.44 43.72 13.10
N HIS A 220 -7.63 43.20 12.79
CA HIS A 220 -8.76 44.01 12.37
C HIS A 220 -9.22 44.98 13.48
N GLU A 221 -9.39 44.49 14.71
CA GLU A 221 -9.75 45.32 15.88
C GLU A 221 -8.70 46.40 16.16
N ASN A 222 -7.40 46.08 16.08
CA ASN A 222 -6.33 47.06 16.24
C ASN A 222 -6.33 48.15 15.16
N HIS A 223 -6.65 47.79 13.90
CA HIS A 223 -6.77 48.77 12.82
C HIS A 223 -7.96 49.72 13.06
N GLN A 224 -9.09 49.21 13.55
CA GLN A 224 -10.25 50.03 13.91
C GLN A 224 -9.93 50.99 15.06
N LEU A 225 -9.34 50.49 16.15
CA LEU A 225 -8.95 51.32 17.29
C LEU A 225 -7.95 52.43 16.91
N LYS A 226 -7.00 52.14 16.01
CA LYS A 226 -6.09 53.16 15.49
C LYS A 226 -6.82 54.24 14.69
N ALA A 227 -7.77 53.85 13.84
CA ALA A 227 -8.56 54.79 13.07
C ALA A 227 -9.41 55.71 13.97
N GLU A 228 -10.07 55.14 14.99
CA GLU A 228 -10.83 55.91 15.98
C GLU A 228 -9.94 56.88 16.79
N LEU A 229 -8.75 56.44 17.22
CA LEU A 229 -7.79 57.30 17.92
C LEU A 229 -7.31 58.47 17.05
N ASP A 230 -7.06 58.24 15.76
CA ASP A 230 -6.66 59.28 14.82
C ASP A 230 -7.80 60.27 14.55
N GLU A 231 -9.06 59.79 14.51
CA GLU A 231 -10.24 60.64 14.42
C GLU A 231 -10.42 61.52 15.67
N ILE A 232 -10.34 60.95 16.87
CA ILE A 232 -10.42 61.69 18.13
C ILE A 232 -9.32 62.75 18.21
N LYS A 233 -8.08 62.43 17.84
CA LYS A 233 -6.98 63.41 17.80
C LYS A 233 -7.27 64.59 16.88
N ARG A 234 -7.85 64.33 15.70
CA ARG A 234 -8.25 65.39 14.76
C ARG A 234 -9.37 66.25 15.34
N LEU A 235 -10.35 65.66 16.01
CA LEU A 235 -11.44 66.40 16.66
C LEU A 235 -10.93 67.32 17.78
N ILE A 236 -10.01 66.84 18.62
CA ILE A 236 -9.40 67.64 19.69
C ILE A 236 -8.61 68.82 19.11
N GLN A 237 -7.81 68.61 18.06
CA GLN A 237 -7.08 69.69 17.40
C GLN A 237 -8.00 70.76 16.82
N LYS A 238 -9.14 70.35 16.24
CA LYS A 238 -10.14 71.27 15.69
C LYS A 238 -10.84 72.10 16.75
N ASN A 239 -11.01 71.57 17.96
CA ASN A 239 -11.73 72.25 19.05
C ASN A 239 -10.84 73.19 19.89
N ASN A 240 -9.51 73.08 19.75
CA ASN A 240 -8.52 73.92 20.44
C ASN A 240 -8.06 75.13 19.59
N HIS A 241 -8.67 75.36 18.43
CA HIS A 241 -8.50 76.53 17.57
C HIS A 241 -9.82 77.28 17.45
#